data_AF-A0A2D0W6P0-F1
#
_entry.id   AF-A0A2D0W6P0-F1
#
_cell.length_a   1.000
_cell.length_b   1.000
_cell.length_c   1.000
_cell.angle_alpha   90.00
_cell.angle_beta   90.00
_cell.angle_gamma   90.00
#
_symmetry.space_group_name_H-M   'P 1'
#
loop_
_entity.id
_entity.type
_entity.pdbx_description
1 polymer ?
#
loop_
_entity_poly.entity_id
_entity_poly.type
_entity_poly.pdbx_seq_one_letter_code
_entity_poly.pdbx_strand_id
1 'polypeptide(L)'
;QFIAYVAYPLDLFEEGSVTNMFTSIVGNVFGFKALRALRLEDLRIPPAYTKTFQGPPHGIQVERDKLNKYGRPLLGCTIKPKLGLSAKNYGRAVYECLRGGLDFTKDDENVNSQPFMRWRDRFLFCAEAIFKSQAETGEIKGHYLNATAGTCEEMIKRAVFARELGVPIVMHDYLTGGFTANTSLAHYCRDNGLLLHIHRAMHAVIDRQKNHGIHFRVLAKALRMSGGDHIHSGTVVGKLEGEREITLGFVDLLRDDFVEKDRSRGIYFTQDWVSLPGVLPVASGGIHVWHMPALTEIFGDDSVLQFGGGTLGHPWGNAP
;
A
#
# COMPACT_ATOMS: atom_id res chain seq x y z
N GLN A 1 -4.33 2.38 32.86
CA GLN A 1 -4.79 2.07 31.49
C GLN A 1 -5.43 0.70 31.52
N PHE A 2 -6.44 0.44 30.70
CA PHE A 2 -7.12 -0.86 30.61
C PHE A 2 -7.22 -1.30 29.15
N ILE A 3 -7.32 -2.61 28.92
CA ILE A 3 -7.76 -3.17 27.64
C ILE A 3 -9.19 -3.67 27.83
N ALA A 4 -10.14 -3.04 27.13
CA ALA A 4 -11.53 -3.45 27.12
C ALA A 4 -11.79 -4.29 25.86
N TYR A 5 -12.40 -5.47 26.04
CA TYR A 5 -12.82 -6.33 24.94
C TYR A 5 -14.31 -6.13 24.72
N VAL A 6 -14.72 -5.83 23.48
CA VAL A 6 -16.11 -5.57 23.10
C VAL A 6 -16.49 -6.51 21.96
N ALA A 7 -17.66 -7.11 22.05
CA ALA A 7 -18.22 -7.97 21.01
C ALA A 7 -19.41 -7.26 20.34
N TYR A 8 -19.43 -7.28 19.01
CA TYR A 8 -20.49 -6.72 18.19
C TYR A 8 -21.17 -7.87 17.42
N PRO A 9 -22.51 -8.02 17.49
CA PRO A 9 -23.25 -8.94 16.62
C PRO A 9 -22.98 -8.63 15.14
N LEU A 10 -22.92 -9.68 14.31
CA LEU A 10 -22.61 -9.56 12.88
C LEU A 10 -23.60 -8.64 12.14
N ASP A 11 -24.89 -8.74 12.47
CA ASP A 11 -26.00 -8.01 11.84
C ASP A 11 -25.91 -6.48 11.99
N LEU A 12 -24.97 -5.96 12.79
CA LEU A 12 -24.73 -4.52 12.91
C LEU A 12 -23.93 -3.93 11.75
N PHE A 13 -23.36 -4.77 10.89
CA PHE A 13 -22.41 -4.36 9.87
C PHE A 13 -22.95 -4.58 8.46
N GLU A 14 -22.89 -3.53 7.65
CA GLU A 14 -23.13 -3.63 6.21
C GLU A 14 -22.04 -4.49 5.54
N GLU A 15 -22.46 -5.48 4.77
CA GLU A 15 -21.60 -6.37 4.00
C GLU A 15 -20.70 -5.61 3.02
N GLY A 16 -19.42 -5.98 2.95
CA GLY A 16 -18.46 -5.37 2.01
C GLY A 16 -18.07 -3.91 2.33
N SER A 17 -18.47 -3.36 3.49
CA SER A 17 -18.31 -1.94 3.81
C SER A 17 -17.39 -1.70 5.03
N VAL A 18 -16.08 -1.52 4.78
CA VAL A 18 -15.13 -1.06 5.82
C VAL A 18 -15.57 0.29 6.40
N THR A 19 -16.14 1.16 5.55
CA THR A 19 -16.68 2.45 5.95
C THR A 19 -17.76 2.29 7.03
N ASN A 20 -18.73 1.39 6.86
CA ASN A 20 -19.76 1.13 7.85
C ASN A 20 -19.16 0.55 9.15
N MET A 21 -18.26 -0.44 9.03
CA MET A 21 -17.58 -1.03 10.19
C MET A 21 -16.87 0.03 11.05
N PHE A 22 -16.12 0.94 10.44
CA PHE A 22 -15.45 2.03 11.16
C PHE A 22 -16.42 3.09 11.68
N THR A 23 -17.48 3.41 10.94
CA THR A 23 -18.53 4.31 11.40
C THR A 23 -19.11 3.83 12.74
N SER A 24 -19.34 2.52 12.88
CA SER A 24 -19.85 1.92 14.12
C SER A 24 -18.81 1.87 15.25
N ILE A 25 -17.60 1.37 14.97
CA ILE A 25 -16.62 1.04 16.02
C ILE A 25 -15.84 2.28 16.49
N VAL A 26 -15.52 3.19 15.58
CA VAL A 26 -14.65 4.35 15.86
C VAL A 26 -15.30 5.70 15.54
N GLY A 27 -16.58 5.74 15.19
CA GLY A 27 -17.27 6.97 14.79
C GLY A 27 -17.26 8.05 15.89
N ASN A 28 -17.85 7.75 17.04
CA ASN A 28 -18.09 8.77 18.09
C ASN A 28 -17.37 8.51 19.41
N VAL A 29 -17.02 7.25 19.73
CA VAL A 29 -16.56 6.85 21.06
C VAL A 29 -15.24 7.50 21.51
N PHE A 30 -14.41 7.94 20.56
CA PHE A 30 -13.15 8.63 20.83
C PHE A 30 -13.34 10.07 21.36
N GLY A 31 -14.52 10.67 21.15
CA GLY A 31 -14.86 12.03 21.59
C GLY A 31 -15.61 12.10 22.92
N PHE A 32 -15.83 10.97 23.60
CA PHE A 32 -16.59 10.95 24.86
C PHE A 32 -15.85 11.69 25.97
N LYS A 33 -16.50 12.69 26.59
CA LYS A 33 -15.93 13.49 27.71
C LYS A 33 -15.50 12.64 28.92
N ALA A 34 -16.08 11.45 29.08
CA ALA A 34 -15.76 10.53 30.17
C ALA A 34 -14.41 9.81 30.01
N LEU A 35 -13.82 9.84 28.80
CA LEU A 35 -12.55 9.18 28.51
C LEU A 35 -11.44 10.21 28.34
N ARG A 36 -10.28 9.97 28.96
CA ARG A 36 -9.08 10.79 28.75
C ARG A 36 -8.41 10.49 27.41
N ALA A 37 -8.44 9.22 27.00
CA ALA A 37 -7.91 8.74 25.73
C ALA A 37 -8.50 7.36 25.44
N LEU A 38 -8.58 7.00 24.15
CA LEU A 38 -9.01 5.69 23.68
C LEU A 38 -8.14 5.30 22.50
N ARG A 39 -7.71 4.04 22.45
CA ARG A 39 -7.00 3.49 21.30
C ARG A 39 -7.61 2.15 20.89
N LEU A 40 -7.93 1.99 19.62
CA LEU A 40 -8.33 0.72 19.05
C LEU A 40 -7.09 -0.07 18.66
N GLU A 41 -6.78 -1.13 19.41
CA GLU A 41 -5.56 -1.92 19.22
C GLU A 41 -5.70 -3.00 18.14
N ASP A 42 -6.82 -3.70 18.09
CA ASP A 42 -7.02 -4.81 17.16
C ASP A 42 -8.51 -5.09 16.94
N LEU A 43 -8.83 -5.76 15.83
CA LEU A 43 -10.17 -6.25 15.51
C LEU A 43 -10.09 -7.72 15.10
N ARG A 44 -10.96 -8.57 15.67
CA ARG A 44 -11.24 -9.88 15.12
C ARG A 44 -12.31 -9.73 14.05
N ILE A 45 -11.98 -10.00 12.79
CA ILE A 45 -12.95 -10.04 11.71
C ILE A 45 -13.43 -11.48 11.53
N PRO A 46 -14.72 -11.80 11.76
CA PRO A 46 -15.21 -13.16 11.61
C PRO A 46 -15.23 -13.57 10.12
N PRO A 47 -14.98 -14.85 9.78
CA PRO A 47 -15.01 -15.34 8.40
C PRO A 47 -16.28 -14.98 7.63
N ALA A 48 -17.45 -15.03 8.27
CA ALA A 48 -18.72 -14.66 7.66
C ALA A 48 -18.73 -13.20 7.15
N TYR A 49 -18.09 -12.26 7.85
CA TYR A 49 -17.94 -10.89 7.39
C TYR A 49 -16.83 -10.77 6.34
N THR A 50 -15.68 -11.43 6.56
CA THR A 50 -14.56 -11.46 5.59
C THR A 50 -15.01 -11.87 4.20
N LYS A 51 -15.86 -12.89 4.07
CA LYS A 51 -16.36 -13.40 2.78
C LYS A 51 -17.26 -12.43 2.02
N THR A 52 -17.71 -11.34 2.64
CA THR A 52 -18.48 -10.29 1.97
C THR A 52 -17.61 -9.29 1.19
N PHE A 53 -16.30 -9.35 1.38
CA PHE A 53 -15.35 -8.46 0.72
C PHE A 53 -14.68 -9.15 -0.47
N GLN A 54 -14.41 -8.37 -1.52
CA GLN A 54 -13.56 -8.82 -2.62
C GLN A 54 -12.12 -9.09 -2.17
N GLY A 55 -11.58 -8.22 -1.31
CA GLY A 55 -10.16 -8.20 -0.95
C GLY A 55 -9.25 -7.69 -2.06
N PRO A 56 -7.94 -8.01 -2.01
CA PRO A 56 -6.95 -7.54 -2.98
C PRO A 56 -7.35 -7.89 -4.41
N PRO A 57 -7.17 -6.98 -5.39
CA PRO A 57 -7.48 -7.29 -6.80
C PRO A 57 -6.75 -8.52 -7.36
N HIS A 58 -5.57 -8.87 -6.86
CA HIS A 58 -4.80 -10.02 -7.34
C HIS A 58 -4.14 -10.76 -6.18
N GLY A 59 -3.51 -10.02 -5.27
CA GLY A 59 -2.69 -10.56 -4.20
C GLY A 59 -1.33 -11.12 -4.65
N ILE A 60 -0.56 -11.58 -3.67
CA ILE A 60 0.87 -11.93 -3.81
C ILE A 60 1.14 -12.90 -4.98
N GLN A 61 0.45 -14.05 -5.01
CA GLN A 61 0.76 -15.12 -5.96
C GLN A 61 0.46 -14.69 -7.40
N VAL A 62 -0.73 -14.14 -7.63
CA VAL A 62 -1.15 -13.70 -8.98
C VAL A 62 -0.27 -12.56 -9.49
N GLU A 63 0.17 -11.65 -8.63
CA GLU A 63 1.12 -10.61 -9.02
C GLU A 63 2.47 -11.20 -9.48
N ARG A 64 3.04 -12.13 -8.70
CA ARG A 64 4.30 -12.79 -9.09
C ARG A 64 4.18 -13.50 -10.42
N ASP A 65 3.07 -14.19 -10.64
CA ASP A 65 2.78 -14.89 -11.90
C ASP A 65 2.66 -13.91 -13.07
N LYS A 66 1.91 -12.82 -12.90
CA LYS A 66 1.75 -11.78 -13.93
C LYS A 66 3.07 -11.10 -14.32
N LEU A 67 3.96 -10.92 -13.35
CA LEU A 67 5.23 -10.22 -13.56
C LEU A 67 6.39 -11.17 -13.90
N ASN A 68 6.20 -12.48 -13.75
CA ASN A 68 7.22 -13.51 -13.87
C ASN A 68 8.43 -13.25 -12.95
N LYS A 69 8.18 -12.95 -11.66
CA LYS A 69 9.21 -12.57 -10.67
C LYS A 69 9.08 -13.38 -9.37
N TYR A 70 10.07 -14.24 -9.10
CA TYR A 70 10.05 -15.20 -7.99
C TYR A 70 11.38 -15.22 -7.21
N GLY A 71 11.36 -15.76 -5.99
CA GLY A 71 12.55 -16.06 -5.18
C GLY A 71 13.34 -14.84 -4.70
N ARG A 72 12.71 -13.66 -4.68
CA ARG A 72 13.28 -12.43 -4.12
C ARG A 72 12.21 -11.38 -3.81
N PRO A 73 12.52 -10.39 -2.96
CA PRO A 73 11.78 -9.14 -2.89
C PRO A 73 11.74 -8.43 -4.24
N LEU A 74 10.63 -7.73 -4.49
CA LEU A 74 10.53 -6.79 -5.61
C LEU A 74 11.22 -5.48 -5.23
N LEU A 75 11.86 -4.81 -6.17
CA LEU A 75 12.59 -3.56 -5.96
C LEU A 75 11.86 -2.39 -6.59
N GLY A 76 11.64 -1.33 -5.81
CA GLY A 76 10.93 -0.14 -6.23
C GLY A 76 11.68 1.16 -5.94
N CYS A 77 11.20 2.26 -6.51
CA CYS A 77 11.73 3.59 -6.22
C CYS A 77 10.67 4.68 -6.39
N THR A 78 10.51 5.55 -5.37
CA THR A 78 9.76 6.81 -5.52
C THR A 78 10.61 7.85 -6.21
N ILE A 79 10.14 8.40 -7.33
CA ILE A 79 10.84 9.47 -8.04
C ILE A 79 10.96 10.71 -7.15
N LYS A 80 12.10 11.41 -7.26
CA LYS A 80 12.45 12.61 -6.50
C LYS A 80 12.92 13.73 -7.43
N PRO A 81 12.84 15.03 -7.03
CA PRO A 81 12.17 15.53 -5.81
C PRO A 81 10.68 15.19 -5.78
N LYS A 82 10.05 15.24 -4.59
CA LYS A 82 8.64 14.81 -4.43
C LYS A 82 7.71 15.51 -5.43
N LEU A 83 7.90 16.82 -5.60
CA LEU A 83 7.14 17.67 -6.52
C LEU A 83 8.10 18.57 -7.31
N GLY A 84 7.63 19.13 -8.43
CA GLY A 84 8.32 20.15 -9.21
C GLY A 84 9.01 19.67 -10.48
N LEU A 85 9.12 18.36 -10.72
CA LEU A 85 9.54 17.84 -12.02
C LEU A 85 8.45 17.99 -13.07
N SER A 86 8.82 18.35 -14.30
CA SER A 86 7.92 18.28 -15.45
C SER A 86 7.66 16.83 -15.86
N ALA A 87 6.54 16.58 -16.54
CA ALA A 87 6.14 15.24 -16.99
C ALA A 87 7.24 14.50 -17.78
N LYS A 88 7.92 15.22 -18.70
CA LYS A 88 8.99 14.64 -19.52
C LYS A 88 10.23 14.29 -18.70
N ASN A 89 10.62 15.14 -17.74
CA ASN A 89 11.74 14.84 -16.85
C ASN A 89 11.38 13.70 -15.87
N TYR A 90 10.12 13.59 -15.48
CA TYR A 90 9.60 12.46 -14.70
C TYR A 90 9.78 11.14 -15.47
N GLY A 91 9.33 11.09 -16.72
CA GLY A 91 9.51 9.93 -17.60
C GLY A 91 10.98 9.56 -17.79
N ARG A 92 11.88 10.54 -17.96
CA ARG A 92 13.34 10.28 -18.00
C ARG A 92 13.83 9.61 -16.71
N ALA A 93 13.47 10.15 -15.54
CA ALA A 93 13.88 9.57 -14.27
C ALA A 93 13.36 8.14 -14.08
N VAL A 94 12.11 7.89 -14.49
CA VAL A 94 11.49 6.55 -14.50
C VAL A 94 12.29 5.58 -15.37
N TYR A 95 12.58 5.96 -16.62
CA TYR A 95 13.34 5.13 -17.55
C TYR A 95 14.71 4.75 -16.98
N GLU A 96 15.47 5.73 -16.49
CA GLU A 96 16.82 5.49 -15.96
C GLU A 96 16.81 4.53 -14.77
N CYS A 97 15.86 4.70 -13.84
CA CYS A 97 15.75 3.80 -12.69
C CYS A 97 15.37 2.37 -13.09
N LEU A 98 14.43 2.21 -14.04
CA LEU A 98 13.95 0.89 -14.47
C LEU A 98 15.01 0.14 -15.28
N ARG A 99 15.71 0.82 -16.21
CA ARG A 99 16.81 0.19 -16.97
C ARG A 99 17.96 -0.25 -16.08
N GLY A 100 18.15 0.42 -14.94
CA GLY A 100 19.20 0.13 -13.96
C GLY A 100 18.96 -1.14 -13.13
N GLY A 101 17.80 -1.79 -13.26
CA GLY A 101 17.50 -3.07 -12.62
C GLY A 101 16.34 -3.05 -11.62
N LEU A 102 15.70 -1.90 -11.37
CA LEU A 102 14.48 -1.88 -10.55
C LEU A 102 13.32 -2.57 -11.27
N ASP A 103 12.45 -3.24 -10.52
CA ASP A 103 11.19 -3.79 -11.05
C ASP A 103 10.18 -2.67 -11.27
N PHE A 104 10.19 -1.71 -10.33
CA PHE A 104 9.22 -0.64 -10.30
C PHE A 104 9.81 0.74 -10.02
N THR A 105 9.10 1.75 -10.48
CA THR A 105 9.14 3.10 -9.92
C THR A 105 7.73 3.53 -9.50
N LYS A 106 7.59 4.66 -8.82
CA LYS A 106 6.26 5.17 -8.45
C LYS A 106 6.19 6.69 -8.41
N ASP A 107 4.97 7.16 -8.65
CA ASP A 107 4.55 8.50 -8.25
C ASP A 107 4.78 8.68 -6.74
N ASP A 108 5.14 9.89 -6.31
CA ASP A 108 5.09 10.25 -4.90
C ASP A 108 3.62 10.40 -4.46
N GLU A 109 3.29 10.19 -3.19
CA GLU A 109 1.89 10.19 -2.72
C GLU A 109 1.16 11.52 -3.01
N ASN A 110 1.92 12.61 -3.04
CA ASN A 110 1.37 13.94 -3.33
C ASN A 110 1.51 14.35 -4.80
N VAL A 111 1.98 13.48 -5.70
CA VAL A 111 1.96 13.72 -7.15
C VAL A 111 0.60 13.28 -7.70
N ASN A 112 -0.25 14.24 -8.06
CA ASN A 112 -1.58 13.98 -8.61
C ASN A 112 -1.72 14.68 -9.97
N SER A 113 -2.24 15.91 -10.01
CA SER A 113 -2.34 16.73 -11.23
C SER A 113 -2.13 18.22 -10.94
N GLN A 114 -0.88 18.59 -10.71
CA GLN A 114 -0.48 19.94 -10.36
C GLN A 114 -0.21 20.82 -11.60
N PRO A 115 -0.16 22.16 -11.45
CA PRO A 115 0.18 23.06 -12.56
C PRO A 115 1.51 22.74 -13.26
N PHE A 116 2.53 22.28 -12.51
CA PHE A 116 3.85 21.95 -13.08
C PHE A 116 3.88 20.60 -13.82
N MET A 117 2.90 19.72 -13.59
CA MET A 117 2.83 18.38 -14.18
C MET A 117 1.39 17.85 -14.09
N ARG A 118 0.67 17.92 -15.21
CA ARG A 118 -0.67 17.33 -15.33
C ARG A 118 -0.58 15.82 -15.41
N TRP A 119 -1.55 15.14 -14.81
CA TRP A 119 -1.54 13.68 -14.66
C TRP A 119 -1.45 12.96 -16.02
N ARG A 120 -2.20 13.45 -17.02
CA ARG A 120 -2.29 12.77 -18.32
C ARG A 120 -0.95 12.80 -19.07
N ASP A 121 -0.25 13.93 -19.05
CA ASP A 121 1.07 14.06 -19.65
C ASP A 121 2.09 13.16 -18.95
N ARG A 122 2.05 13.10 -17.61
CA ARG A 122 2.91 12.21 -16.82
C ARG A 122 2.66 10.75 -17.17
N PHE A 123 1.40 10.33 -17.27
CA PHE A 123 1.03 8.95 -17.61
C PHE A 123 1.60 8.55 -18.97
N LEU A 124 1.50 9.43 -19.97
CA LEU A 124 2.07 9.21 -21.31
C LEU A 124 3.59 9.00 -21.27
N PHE A 125 4.34 9.93 -20.68
CA PHE A 125 5.81 9.83 -20.64
C PHE A 125 6.31 8.70 -19.75
N CYS A 126 5.58 8.33 -18.69
CA CYS A 126 5.91 7.18 -17.86
C CYS A 126 5.63 5.86 -18.58
N ALA A 127 4.53 5.76 -19.32
CA ALA A 127 4.24 4.57 -20.14
C ALA A 127 5.34 4.35 -21.20
N GLU A 128 5.76 5.41 -21.90
CA GLU A 128 6.90 5.36 -22.83
C GLU A 128 8.17 4.84 -22.13
N ALA A 129 8.48 5.36 -20.93
CA ALA A 129 9.64 4.96 -20.14
C ALA A 129 9.58 3.49 -19.66
N ILE A 130 8.41 3.02 -19.23
CA ILE A 130 8.19 1.61 -18.86
C ILE A 130 8.51 0.72 -20.05
N PHE A 131 7.87 0.95 -21.21
CA PHE A 131 8.02 0.05 -22.35
C PHE A 131 9.41 0.13 -22.97
N LYS A 132 10.05 1.29 -22.97
CA LYS A 132 11.44 1.43 -23.41
C LYS A 132 12.41 0.61 -22.53
N SER A 133 12.33 0.76 -21.21
CA SER A 133 13.20 0.02 -20.29
C SER A 133 12.91 -1.48 -20.28
N GLN A 134 11.65 -1.89 -20.42
CA GLN A 134 11.26 -3.29 -20.57
C GLN A 134 11.82 -3.90 -21.87
N ALA A 135 11.74 -3.19 -22.99
CA ALA A 135 12.29 -3.67 -24.26
C ALA A 135 13.82 -3.83 -24.22
N GLU A 136 14.53 -2.95 -23.51
CA GLU A 136 16.00 -3.01 -23.39
C GLU A 136 16.47 -4.09 -22.41
N THR A 137 15.73 -4.33 -21.33
CA THR A 137 16.15 -5.28 -20.27
C THR A 137 15.60 -6.68 -20.46
N GLY A 138 14.51 -6.84 -21.23
CA GLY A 138 13.81 -8.12 -21.37
C GLY A 138 12.96 -8.52 -20.16
N GLU A 139 12.88 -7.68 -19.12
CA GLU A 139 12.09 -7.94 -17.92
C GLU A 139 10.83 -7.09 -17.88
N ILE A 140 9.73 -7.63 -17.33
CA ILE A 140 8.52 -6.84 -17.07
C ILE A 140 8.84 -5.72 -16.08
N LYS A 141 8.47 -4.49 -16.44
CA LYS A 141 8.65 -3.27 -15.62
C LYS A 141 7.31 -2.59 -15.34
N GLY A 142 7.26 -1.77 -14.30
CA GLY A 142 6.08 -0.95 -14.01
C GLY A 142 6.40 0.40 -13.37
N HIS A 143 5.46 1.32 -13.49
CA HIS A 143 5.45 2.56 -12.73
C HIS A 143 4.08 2.71 -12.06
N TYR A 144 4.05 2.93 -10.74
CA TYR A 144 2.78 3.06 -10.04
C TYR A 144 2.20 4.44 -10.33
N LEU A 145 1.30 4.52 -11.33
CA LEU A 145 0.63 5.75 -11.74
C LEU A 145 -0.44 6.14 -10.71
N ASN A 146 -0.35 7.32 -10.11
CA ASN A 146 -1.21 7.72 -9.01
C ASN A 146 -2.62 8.14 -9.47
N ALA A 147 -3.61 7.32 -9.12
CA ALA A 147 -5.02 7.54 -9.40
C ALA A 147 -5.71 8.46 -8.37
N THR A 148 -5.11 8.73 -7.20
CA THR A 148 -5.69 9.59 -6.16
C THR A 148 -6.13 10.94 -6.71
N ALA A 149 -7.40 11.29 -6.53
CA ALA A 149 -8.01 12.51 -7.05
C ALA A 149 -8.97 13.15 -6.04
N GLY A 150 -9.44 14.36 -6.35
CA GLY A 150 -10.41 15.07 -5.49
C GLY A 150 -11.84 14.55 -5.58
N THR A 151 -12.17 13.76 -6.61
CA THR A 151 -13.48 13.10 -6.76
C THR A 151 -13.29 11.68 -7.31
N CYS A 152 -14.27 10.81 -7.09
CA CYS A 152 -14.27 9.44 -7.58
C CYS A 152 -14.23 9.37 -9.12
N GLU A 153 -14.92 10.29 -9.80
CA GLU A 153 -14.98 10.33 -11.27
C GLU A 153 -13.60 10.63 -11.86
N GLU A 154 -12.85 11.56 -11.27
CA GLU A 154 -11.48 11.86 -11.69
C GLU A 154 -10.51 10.72 -11.34
N MET A 155 -10.72 10.04 -10.22
CA MET A 155 -9.92 8.86 -9.85
C MET A 155 -10.11 7.74 -10.88
N ILE A 156 -11.37 7.40 -11.21
CA ILE A 156 -11.67 6.36 -12.20
C ILE A 156 -11.21 6.79 -13.60
N LYS A 157 -11.36 8.06 -13.99
CA LYS A 157 -10.85 8.57 -15.28
C LYS A 157 -9.34 8.31 -15.45
N ARG A 158 -8.56 8.46 -14.36
CA ARG A 158 -7.12 8.15 -14.38
C ARG A 158 -6.86 6.67 -14.50
N ALA A 159 -7.57 5.84 -13.73
CA ALA A 159 -7.43 4.38 -13.79
C ALA A 159 -7.78 3.83 -15.19
N VAL A 160 -8.84 4.36 -15.81
CA VAL A 160 -9.23 4.05 -17.19
C VAL A 160 -8.10 4.37 -18.17
N PHE A 161 -7.50 5.56 -18.06
CA PHE A 161 -6.40 5.92 -18.96
C PHE A 161 -5.15 5.08 -18.71
N ALA A 162 -4.83 4.72 -17.47
CA ALA A 162 -3.74 3.79 -17.17
C ALA A 162 -3.98 2.41 -17.81
N ARG A 163 -5.24 1.91 -17.75
CA ARG A 163 -5.66 0.69 -18.44
C ARG A 163 -5.50 0.81 -19.95
N GLU A 164 -5.91 1.92 -20.57
CA GLU A 164 -5.77 2.16 -22.01
C GLU A 164 -4.29 2.17 -22.46
N LEU A 165 -3.38 2.65 -21.60
CA LEU A 165 -1.94 2.61 -21.86
C LEU A 165 -1.32 1.21 -21.69
N GLY A 166 -2.06 0.24 -21.16
CA GLY A 166 -1.59 -1.13 -20.98
C GLY A 166 -0.50 -1.29 -19.90
N VAL A 167 -0.41 -0.36 -18.94
CA VAL A 167 0.54 -0.47 -17.82
C VAL A 167 0.07 -1.51 -16.79
N PRO A 168 0.97 -2.18 -16.04
CA PRO A 168 0.57 -3.29 -15.18
C PRO A 168 -0.01 -2.85 -13.82
N ILE A 169 0.23 -1.62 -13.37
CA ILE A 169 -0.02 -1.21 -11.98
C ILE A 169 -0.34 0.29 -11.85
N VAL A 170 -1.26 0.61 -10.94
CA VAL A 170 -1.58 1.97 -10.48
C VAL A 170 -1.39 2.07 -8.96
N MET A 171 -1.43 3.29 -8.41
CA MET A 171 -1.46 3.49 -6.97
C MET A 171 -2.61 4.39 -6.48
N HIS A 172 -2.94 4.24 -5.20
CA HIS A 172 -3.94 5.04 -4.51
C HIS A 172 -3.57 5.31 -3.05
N ASP A 173 -3.91 6.50 -2.58
CA ASP A 173 -3.72 6.95 -1.20
C ASP A 173 -5.01 6.71 -0.39
N TYR A 174 -5.23 5.46 0.04
CA TYR A 174 -6.54 4.98 0.49
C TYR A 174 -7.15 5.74 1.68
N LEU A 175 -6.33 6.28 2.61
CA LEU A 175 -6.85 7.03 3.76
C LEU A 175 -7.25 8.44 3.36
N THR A 176 -6.43 9.12 2.55
CA THR A 176 -6.71 10.49 2.12
C THR A 176 -7.77 10.55 1.03
N GLY A 177 -7.85 9.52 0.18
CA GLY A 177 -8.95 9.34 -0.78
C GLY A 177 -10.21 8.74 -0.14
N GLY A 178 -10.05 7.97 0.94
CA GLY A 178 -11.13 7.34 1.69
C GLY A 178 -11.43 5.89 1.26
N PHE A 179 -11.90 5.08 2.21
CA PHE A 179 -12.20 3.66 1.98
C PHE A 179 -13.27 3.43 0.89
N THR A 180 -14.30 4.27 0.81
CA THR A 180 -15.33 4.14 -0.24
C THR A 180 -14.76 4.28 -1.66
N ALA A 181 -13.86 5.25 -1.85
CA ALA A 181 -13.15 5.42 -3.12
C ALA A 181 -12.18 4.26 -3.36
N ASN A 182 -11.45 3.83 -2.32
CA ASN A 182 -10.52 2.70 -2.43
C ASN A 182 -11.21 1.40 -2.84
N THR A 183 -12.32 1.02 -2.20
CA THR A 183 -13.06 -0.20 -2.55
C THR A 183 -13.58 -0.13 -3.99
N SER A 184 -14.10 1.03 -4.42
CA SER A 184 -14.49 1.24 -5.82
C SER A 184 -13.33 1.03 -6.80
N LEU A 185 -12.15 1.58 -6.49
CA LEU A 185 -10.96 1.41 -7.31
C LEU A 185 -10.44 -0.03 -7.31
N ALA A 186 -10.50 -0.74 -6.17
CA ALA A 186 -10.11 -2.14 -6.07
C ALA A 186 -11.01 -3.05 -6.93
N HIS A 187 -12.33 -2.79 -6.97
CA HIS A 187 -13.24 -3.47 -7.88
C HIS A 187 -12.87 -3.19 -9.35
N TYR A 188 -12.66 -1.91 -9.69
CA TYR A 188 -12.23 -1.55 -11.05
C TYR A 188 -10.93 -2.24 -11.47
N CYS A 189 -9.92 -2.27 -10.58
CA CYS A 189 -8.64 -2.91 -10.81
C CYS A 189 -8.76 -4.42 -11.03
N ARG A 190 -9.62 -5.11 -10.27
CA ARG A 190 -9.94 -6.52 -10.46
C ARG A 190 -10.52 -6.77 -11.85
N ASP A 191 -11.54 -6.00 -12.24
CA ASP A 191 -12.26 -6.19 -13.50
C ASP A 191 -11.40 -5.84 -14.74
N ASN A 192 -10.35 -5.04 -14.55
CA ASN A 192 -9.49 -4.54 -15.63
C ASN A 192 -8.06 -5.07 -15.58
N GLY A 193 -7.75 -5.99 -14.66
CA GLY A 193 -6.45 -6.66 -14.57
C GLY A 193 -5.29 -5.77 -14.12
N LEU A 194 -5.56 -4.59 -13.54
CA LEU A 194 -4.55 -3.68 -13.00
C LEU A 194 -4.15 -4.07 -11.57
N LEU A 195 -2.86 -4.18 -11.29
CA LEU A 195 -2.38 -4.25 -9.90
C LEU A 195 -2.65 -2.92 -9.19
N LEU A 196 -2.91 -2.98 -7.88
CA LEU A 196 -3.23 -1.81 -7.07
C LEU A 196 -2.27 -1.65 -5.88
N HIS A 197 -1.32 -0.73 -6.02
CA HIS A 197 -0.43 -0.35 -4.93
C HIS A 197 -1.11 0.65 -3.97
N ILE A 198 -1.09 0.37 -2.66
CA ILE A 198 -1.70 1.26 -1.67
C ILE A 198 -0.64 1.99 -0.85
N HIS A 199 -0.72 3.31 -0.91
CA HIS A 199 0.08 4.18 -0.07
C HIS A 199 -0.75 4.67 1.12
N ARG A 200 -0.11 4.71 2.30
CA ARG A 200 -0.77 4.98 3.59
C ARG A 200 -0.65 6.42 4.06
N ALA A 201 -0.63 7.40 3.16
CA ALA A 201 -0.57 8.82 3.53
C ALA A 201 -1.61 9.13 4.62
N MET A 202 -1.27 10.00 5.58
CA MET A 202 -2.08 10.33 6.78
C MET A 202 -2.12 9.29 7.91
N HIS A 203 -1.67 8.04 7.73
CA HIS A 203 -1.82 6.99 8.76
C HIS A 203 -1.23 7.38 10.13
N ALA A 204 -0.06 8.03 10.17
CA ALA A 204 0.62 8.41 11.40
C ALA A 204 -0.09 9.51 12.21
N VAL A 205 -1.09 10.18 11.63
CA VAL A 205 -2.02 11.05 12.38
C VAL A 205 -2.90 10.21 13.31
N ILE A 206 -3.19 8.97 12.90
CA ILE A 206 -4.15 8.07 13.54
C ILE A 206 -3.43 7.03 14.41
N ASP A 207 -2.30 6.49 13.97
CA ASP A 207 -1.75 5.25 14.56
C ASP A 207 -0.50 5.39 15.42
N ARG A 208 0.13 6.58 15.42
CA ARG A 208 1.45 6.76 16.03
C ARG A 208 1.44 6.74 17.54
N GLN A 209 0.48 7.41 18.18
CA GLN A 209 0.47 7.57 19.63
C GLN A 209 -0.05 6.30 20.31
N LYS A 210 0.69 5.80 21.32
CA LYS A 210 0.31 4.57 22.06
C LYS A 210 -0.92 4.75 22.95
N ASN A 211 -1.29 5.98 23.31
CA ASN A 211 -2.40 6.26 24.21
C ASN A 211 -3.73 6.55 23.49
N HIS A 212 -3.72 7.06 22.25
CA HIS A 212 -4.91 7.48 21.54
C HIS A 212 -4.83 7.17 20.05
N GLY A 213 -5.94 6.74 19.44
CA GLY A 213 -6.06 6.56 17.98
C GLY A 213 -6.38 5.12 17.55
N ILE A 214 -5.92 4.70 16.37
CA ILE A 214 -6.20 3.35 15.84
C ILE A 214 -4.86 2.74 15.42
N HIS A 215 -4.48 1.60 15.98
CA HIS A 215 -3.22 0.98 15.64
C HIS A 215 -3.17 0.56 14.16
N PHE A 216 -2.00 0.66 13.51
CA PHE A 216 -1.83 0.37 12.08
C PHE A 216 -2.32 -1.03 11.68
N ARG A 217 -2.14 -2.06 12.51
CA ARG A 217 -2.68 -3.42 12.28
C ARG A 217 -4.18 -3.46 11.96
N VAL A 218 -4.96 -2.57 12.57
CA VAL A 218 -6.41 -2.45 12.29
C VAL A 218 -6.61 -1.84 10.90
N LEU A 219 -5.82 -0.83 10.54
CA LEU A 219 -5.83 -0.22 9.21
C LEU A 219 -5.33 -1.20 8.12
N ALA A 220 -4.37 -2.07 8.44
CA ALA A 220 -3.87 -3.12 7.57
C ALA A 220 -4.95 -4.18 7.30
N LYS A 221 -5.65 -4.66 8.34
CA LYS A 221 -6.82 -5.55 8.19
C LYS A 221 -7.92 -4.89 7.36
N ALA A 222 -8.23 -3.63 7.65
CA ALA A 222 -9.23 -2.85 6.93
C ALA A 222 -8.87 -2.69 5.44
N LEU A 223 -7.59 -2.45 5.11
CA LEU A 223 -7.15 -2.38 3.73
C LEU A 223 -7.22 -3.75 3.05
N ARG A 224 -6.78 -4.83 3.69
CA ARG A 224 -6.87 -6.19 3.11
C ARG A 224 -8.32 -6.54 2.73
N MET A 225 -9.30 -6.11 3.54
CA MET A 225 -10.73 -6.24 3.20
C MET A 225 -11.17 -5.30 2.07
N SER A 226 -10.86 -4.00 2.14
CA SER A 226 -11.24 -3.01 1.11
C SER A 226 -10.65 -3.31 -0.26
N GLY A 227 -9.43 -3.86 -0.29
CA GLY A 227 -8.72 -4.27 -1.48
C GLY A 227 -7.49 -3.40 -1.79
N GLY A 228 -6.35 -4.06 -1.91
CA GLY A 228 -5.08 -3.51 -2.37
C GLY A 228 -4.07 -4.65 -2.48
N ASP A 229 -3.28 -4.66 -3.55
CA ASP A 229 -2.29 -5.72 -3.80
C ASP A 229 -1.01 -5.48 -2.98
N HIS A 230 -0.66 -4.22 -2.77
CA HIS A 230 0.45 -3.81 -1.89
C HIS A 230 -0.05 -2.89 -0.79
N ILE A 231 0.67 -2.85 0.33
CA ILE A 231 0.55 -1.74 1.29
C ILE A 231 1.89 -1.42 1.96
N HIS A 232 2.19 -0.14 2.12
CA HIS A 232 3.30 0.31 2.96
C HIS A 232 3.17 -0.19 4.40
N SER A 233 4.19 -0.92 4.87
CA SER A 233 4.21 -1.57 6.20
C SER A 233 5.29 -0.98 7.12
N GLY A 234 6.12 -0.07 6.64
CA GLY A 234 7.24 0.52 7.40
C GLY A 234 8.55 -0.22 7.14
N THR A 235 9.64 0.24 7.74
CA THR A 235 10.98 -0.29 7.44
C THR A 235 11.71 -0.85 8.66
N VAL A 236 11.25 -0.52 9.87
CA VAL A 236 11.95 -0.76 11.16
C VAL A 236 13.27 0.02 11.29
N VAL A 237 14.14 -0.09 10.30
CA VAL A 237 15.50 0.47 10.28
C VAL A 237 15.62 1.81 9.54
N GLY A 238 14.58 2.24 8.83
CA GLY A 238 14.60 3.48 8.07
C GLY A 238 14.24 4.71 8.92
N LYS A 239 13.91 5.80 8.24
CA LYS A 239 13.71 7.12 8.89
C LYS A 239 12.36 7.28 9.61
N LEU A 240 11.42 6.36 9.42
CA LEU A 240 10.06 6.43 9.96
C LEU A 240 9.92 5.43 11.10
N GLU A 241 9.17 5.78 12.13
CA GLU A 241 8.92 4.93 13.30
C GLU A 241 8.31 3.59 12.90
N GLY A 242 8.81 2.50 13.51
CA GLY A 242 8.28 1.15 13.37
C GLY A 242 9.01 0.20 14.30
N GLU A 243 8.32 -0.35 15.29
CA GLU A 243 8.91 -1.37 16.16
C GLU A 243 8.91 -2.73 15.45
N ARG A 244 10.00 -3.49 15.58
CA ARG A 244 10.22 -4.74 14.86
C ARG A 244 9.12 -5.79 15.10
N GLU A 245 8.89 -6.20 16.35
CA GLU A 245 7.93 -7.27 16.65
C GLU A 245 6.49 -6.90 16.28
N ILE A 246 6.12 -5.64 16.49
CA ILE A 246 4.83 -5.12 16.06
C ILE A 246 4.69 -5.14 14.54
N THR A 247 5.78 -4.82 13.83
CA THR A 247 5.82 -4.85 12.36
C THR A 247 5.66 -6.25 11.82
N LEU A 248 6.37 -7.23 12.38
CA LEU A 248 6.21 -8.64 12.02
C LEU A 248 4.75 -9.09 12.21
N GLY A 249 4.12 -8.73 13.33
CA GLY A 249 2.73 -9.10 13.60
C GLY A 249 1.74 -8.61 12.54
N PHE A 250 1.81 -7.35 12.10
CA PHE A 250 0.90 -6.88 11.05
C PHE A 250 1.33 -7.23 9.62
N VAL A 251 2.58 -7.64 9.41
CA VAL A 251 3.03 -8.26 8.15
C VAL A 251 2.39 -9.64 8.00
N ASP A 252 2.37 -10.45 9.07
CA ASP A 252 1.70 -11.76 9.09
C ASP A 252 0.19 -11.58 8.81
N LEU A 253 -0.46 -10.59 9.44
CA LEU A 253 -1.87 -10.25 9.17
C LEU A 253 -2.16 -9.82 7.73
N LEU A 254 -1.17 -9.31 7.00
CA LEU A 254 -1.32 -8.93 5.59
C LEU A 254 -1.13 -10.12 4.65
N ARG A 255 -0.26 -11.07 4.97
CA ARG A 255 0.15 -12.14 4.06
C ARG A 255 -0.57 -13.46 4.32
N ASP A 256 -0.63 -13.86 5.58
CA ASP A 256 -0.97 -15.23 5.95
C ASP A 256 -2.48 -15.45 5.90
N ASP A 257 -2.90 -16.69 5.71
CA ASP A 257 -4.33 -17.05 5.71
C ASP A 257 -4.88 -17.17 7.14
N PHE A 258 -4.03 -17.61 8.08
CA PHE A 258 -4.39 -17.80 9.48
C PHE A 258 -3.28 -17.27 10.39
N VAL A 259 -3.63 -16.38 11.30
CA VAL A 259 -2.67 -15.73 12.21
C VAL A 259 -3.13 -15.93 13.64
N GLU A 260 -2.31 -16.61 14.44
CA GLU A 260 -2.62 -16.87 15.84
C GLU A 260 -2.50 -15.63 16.72
N LYS A 261 -3.26 -15.63 17.81
CA LYS A 261 -3.11 -14.63 18.86
C LYS A 261 -1.69 -14.69 19.44
N ASP A 262 -0.93 -13.63 19.23
CA ASP A 262 0.38 -13.41 19.85
C ASP A 262 0.51 -11.98 20.35
N ARG A 263 0.44 -11.81 21.68
CA ARG A 263 0.55 -10.50 22.32
C ARG A 263 1.95 -9.90 22.25
N SER A 264 2.99 -10.70 22.06
CA SER A 264 4.38 -10.22 21.92
C SER A 264 4.57 -9.43 20.62
N ARG A 265 3.83 -9.82 19.56
CA ARG A 265 3.71 -9.09 18.28
C ARG A 265 2.51 -8.14 18.21
N GLY A 266 1.82 -7.94 19.32
CA GLY A 266 0.65 -7.06 19.43
C GLY A 266 -0.62 -7.59 18.76
N ILE A 267 -0.73 -8.89 18.50
CA ILE A 267 -1.92 -9.56 17.96
C ILE A 267 -2.81 -9.98 19.13
N TYR A 268 -3.99 -9.36 19.25
CA TYR A 268 -4.89 -9.59 20.39
C TYR A 268 -5.87 -10.72 20.13
N PHE A 269 -6.16 -10.99 18.85
CA PHE A 269 -7.09 -12.00 18.41
C PHE A 269 -6.49 -12.84 17.28
N THR A 270 -6.76 -14.15 17.33
CA THR A 270 -6.57 -15.02 16.17
C THR A 270 -7.43 -14.50 15.02
N GLN A 271 -6.83 -14.39 13.83
CA GLN A 271 -7.48 -13.93 12.61
C GLN A 271 -7.41 -15.01 11.54
N ASP A 272 -8.56 -15.40 11.02
CA ASP A 272 -8.71 -16.32 9.89
C ASP A 272 -9.24 -15.53 8.69
N TRP A 273 -8.56 -15.64 7.56
CA TRP A 273 -8.86 -14.93 6.32
C TRP A 273 -9.60 -15.78 5.29
N VAL A 274 -9.79 -17.08 5.53
CA VAL A 274 -10.58 -17.99 4.69
C VAL A 274 -10.33 -17.80 3.18
N SER A 275 -9.05 -17.83 2.83
CA SER A 275 -8.48 -17.70 1.49
C SER A 275 -8.61 -16.33 0.85
N LEU A 276 -8.86 -15.26 1.63
CA LEU A 276 -8.71 -13.89 1.13
C LEU A 276 -7.25 -13.66 0.72
N PRO A 277 -6.96 -13.19 -0.50
CA PRO A 277 -5.58 -13.06 -0.97
C PRO A 277 -4.70 -12.26 -0.02
N GLY A 278 -3.43 -12.65 0.07
CA GLY A 278 -2.41 -11.90 0.81
C GLY A 278 -2.03 -10.60 0.09
N VAL A 279 -1.56 -9.63 0.86
CA VAL A 279 -1.10 -8.32 0.39
C VAL A 279 0.42 -8.25 0.53
N LEU A 280 1.12 -7.78 -0.51
CA LEU A 280 2.57 -7.56 -0.42
C LEU A 280 2.89 -6.39 0.54
N PRO A 281 3.61 -6.63 1.65
CA PRO A 281 4.13 -5.55 2.49
C PRO A 281 5.22 -4.77 1.76
N VAL A 282 5.15 -3.44 1.84
CA VAL A 282 6.11 -2.53 1.22
C VAL A 282 6.95 -1.82 2.27
N ALA A 283 8.26 -2.06 2.24
CA ALA A 283 9.23 -1.37 3.07
C ALA A 283 9.81 -0.17 2.30
N SER A 284 9.50 1.05 2.76
CA SER A 284 9.88 2.29 2.09
C SER A 284 10.16 3.41 3.08
N GLY A 285 11.21 4.20 2.81
CA GLY A 285 11.52 5.44 3.54
C GLY A 285 12.87 5.43 4.24
N GLY A 286 13.84 6.16 3.66
CA GLY A 286 15.15 6.37 4.29
C GLY A 286 16.04 5.13 4.32
N ILE A 287 15.79 4.14 3.46
CA ILE A 287 16.59 2.93 3.31
C ILE A 287 17.60 3.06 2.16
N HIS A 288 18.70 2.30 2.24
CA HIS A 288 19.83 2.27 1.31
C HIS A 288 20.51 0.90 1.39
N VAL A 289 21.54 0.65 0.58
CA VAL A 289 22.17 -0.67 0.39
C VAL A 289 22.54 -1.41 1.69
N TRP A 290 23.08 -0.73 2.70
CA TRP A 290 23.44 -1.37 3.98
C TRP A 290 22.25 -1.90 4.79
N HIS A 291 21.03 -1.47 4.48
CA HIS A 291 19.82 -1.99 5.11
C HIS A 291 19.34 -3.30 4.47
N MET A 292 19.88 -3.69 3.32
CA MET A 292 19.38 -4.86 2.56
C MET A 292 19.37 -6.15 3.40
N PRO A 293 20.44 -6.52 4.15
CA PRO A 293 20.41 -7.75 4.95
C PRO A 293 19.28 -7.75 5.99
N ALA A 294 19.07 -6.62 6.68
CA ALA A 294 18.01 -6.50 7.68
C ALA A 294 16.61 -6.54 7.04
N LEU A 295 16.42 -5.88 5.90
CA LEU A 295 15.12 -5.85 5.22
C LEU A 295 14.74 -7.23 4.67
N THR A 296 15.69 -7.94 4.05
CA THR A 296 15.45 -9.30 3.54
C THR A 296 15.16 -10.27 4.68
N GLU A 297 15.80 -10.10 5.84
CA GLU A 297 15.53 -10.92 7.02
C GLU A 297 14.17 -10.62 7.67
N ILE A 298 13.78 -9.34 7.75
CA ILE A 298 12.50 -8.93 8.35
C ILE A 298 11.31 -9.33 7.46
N PHE A 299 11.39 -9.03 6.17
CA PHE A 299 10.23 -9.10 5.28
C PHE A 299 10.24 -10.35 4.41
N GLY A 300 11.39 -10.99 4.17
CA GLY A 300 11.49 -12.12 3.24
C GLY A 300 11.11 -11.75 1.80
N ASP A 301 10.97 -12.78 0.95
CA ASP A 301 10.77 -12.60 -0.48
C ASP A 301 9.46 -11.93 -0.84
N ASP A 302 8.37 -12.24 -0.14
CA ASP A 302 7.04 -11.64 -0.34
C ASP A 302 6.98 -10.24 0.25
N SER A 303 7.72 -9.32 -0.38
CA SER A 303 7.77 -7.91 -0.05
C SER A 303 8.22 -7.05 -1.25
N VAL A 304 7.98 -5.73 -1.14
CA VAL A 304 8.56 -4.72 -2.03
C VAL A 304 9.47 -3.80 -1.23
N LEU A 305 10.74 -3.66 -1.65
CA LEU A 305 11.71 -2.78 -1.01
C LEU A 305 11.93 -1.52 -1.87
N GLN A 306 11.62 -0.34 -1.34
CA GLN A 306 11.62 0.91 -2.11
C GLN A 306 12.74 1.89 -1.71
N PHE A 307 13.60 2.21 -2.68
CA PHE A 307 14.77 3.06 -2.50
C PHE A 307 14.64 4.35 -3.29
N GLY A 308 13.93 5.35 -2.76
CA GLY A 308 13.81 6.66 -3.41
C GLY A 308 15.16 7.41 -3.47
N GLY A 309 15.51 8.09 -2.38
CA GLY A 309 16.81 8.77 -2.27
C GLY A 309 18.02 7.82 -2.36
N GLY A 310 17.83 6.55 -1.97
CA GLY A 310 18.87 5.51 -2.09
C GLY A 310 19.21 5.12 -3.53
N THR A 311 18.38 5.50 -4.51
CA THR A 311 18.65 5.32 -5.94
C THR A 311 19.05 6.65 -6.57
N LEU A 312 18.17 7.67 -6.51
CA LEU A 312 18.39 8.96 -7.19
C LEU A 312 19.53 9.79 -6.58
N GLY A 313 19.95 9.47 -5.35
CA GLY A 313 21.08 10.10 -4.67
C GLY A 313 22.42 9.42 -4.91
N HIS A 314 22.47 8.38 -5.75
CA HIS A 314 23.72 7.70 -6.08
C HIS A 314 24.67 8.65 -6.84
N PRO A 315 25.99 8.69 -6.53
CA PRO A 315 26.93 9.64 -7.11
C PRO A 315 27.10 9.54 -8.64
N TRP A 316 26.69 8.41 -9.23
CA TRP A 316 26.70 8.20 -10.69
C TRP A 316 25.32 8.36 -11.35
N GLY A 317 24.33 8.87 -10.61
CA GLY A 317 22.95 9.00 -11.09
C GLY A 317 22.15 7.72 -10.94
N ASN A 318 20.94 7.72 -11.52
CA ASN A 318 19.92 6.68 -11.33
C ASN A 318 20.33 5.29 -11.86
N ALA A 319 21.17 5.27 -12.90
CA ALA A 319 21.77 4.08 -13.47
C ALA A 319 23.18 4.44 -13.99
N PRO A 320 24.12 3.48 -14.00
CA PRO A 320 25.46 3.69 -14.52
C PRO A 320 25.47 3.98 -16.04
#